data_AF-A0A2V7MNP0-F1
#
_entry.id   AF-A0A2V7MNP0-F1
#
_cell.length_a   1.000
_cell.length_b   1.000
_cell.length_c   1.000
_cell.angle_alpha   90.00
_cell.angle_beta   90.00
_cell.angle_gamma   90.00
#
_symmetry.space_group_name_H-M   'P 1'
#
loop_
_entity.id
_entity.type
_entity.pdbx_description
1 polymer ?
#
loop_
_entity_poly.entity_id
_entity_poly.type
_entity_poly.pdbx_seq_one_letter_code
_entity_poly.pdbx_strand_id
1 'polypeptide(L)'
;MAHVKLASLRVHDPSYRTLLRGDYGSPLPVDTLELLAARERLWPLPSGHTFSPAMPSAALVGLVTVLTVRVGLAQHVPPSFTSGSALAAESPSAAAPNTGSQGQSAGPRRSTLRLWVVGGVQVAGAAFVYGEAQRTWGYSRGRFHVKNDWTGDTLSQADEMSHLFFGYTLTRVYAGMWGWGGLQAKSARSVGAVESAVTMTLVEVMDAFNPVQGLGISDLVFDYAGVGAGLLSLSHPGDWGIRTSAKGVGLAQPFSQTKRQYDDWIFWATYRPPLRWGGGGGVKQPLSLGLGHSTRRAPDGLSAVREIHFGIGTTLPDVVRMFSPTLAERIGILDFYYLNLNLTATLH
;
A
#
# COMPACT_ATOMS: atom_id res chain seq x y z
N MET A 1 -3.60 30.94 -15.95
CA MET A 1 -2.20 31.33 -15.67
C MET A 1 -1.68 30.45 -14.55
N ALA A 2 -0.74 29.54 -14.84
CA ALA A 2 -0.13 28.68 -13.80
C ALA A 2 0.91 29.49 -13.03
N HIS A 3 0.67 29.75 -11.75
CA HIS A 3 1.68 30.36 -10.88
C HIS A 3 2.66 29.28 -10.43
N VAL A 4 3.78 29.15 -11.16
CA VAL A 4 4.92 28.34 -10.72
C VAL A 4 5.62 29.08 -9.60
N LYS A 5 5.38 28.69 -8.35
CA LYS A 5 6.10 29.20 -7.20
C LYS A 5 7.38 28.38 -7.02
N LEU A 6 8.52 28.90 -7.48
CA LEU A 6 9.83 28.30 -7.18
C LEU A 6 10.05 28.27 -5.66
N ALA A 7 10.55 27.14 -5.18
CA ALA A 7 10.69 26.81 -3.77
C ALA A 7 11.46 27.89 -2.98
N SER A 8 10.84 28.35 -1.89
CA SER A 8 11.54 28.94 -0.76
C SER A 8 12.11 27.77 0.06
N LEU A 9 13.44 27.73 0.16
CA LEU A 9 14.13 26.93 1.17
C LEU A 9 13.71 27.49 2.54
N ARG A 10 12.76 26.85 3.21
CA ARG A 10 12.28 27.33 4.51
C ARG A 10 13.12 26.71 5.63
N VAL A 11 14.13 27.45 6.08
CA VAL A 11 14.76 27.24 7.38
C VAL A 11 13.73 27.57 8.46
N HIS A 12 13.68 26.71 9.48
CA HIS A 12 12.78 26.71 10.63
C HIS A 12 12.30 28.09 11.11
N ASP A 13 10.98 28.29 11.19
CA ASP A 13 10.34 29.35 11.97
C ASP A 13 9.70 28.71 13.24
N PRO A 14 10.12 29.08 14.47
CA PRO A 14 9.62 28.50 15.71
C PRO A 14 8.32 29.15 16.23
N SER A 15 7.65 30.02 15.47
CA SER A 15 6.47 30.76 15.94
C SER A 15 5.12 30.02 15.73
N TYR A 16 4.95 28.84 16.32
CA TYR A 16 3.61 28.25 16.54
C TYR A 16 3.50 27.73 17.98
N ARG A 17 3.51 28.67 18.93
CA ARG A 17 3.25 28.38 20.34
C ARG A 17 2.53 29.52 21.07
N THR A 18 1.51 30.12 20.47
CA THR A 18 0.59 31.01 21.19
C THR A 18 -0.67 31.22 20.37
N LEU A 19 -1.69 30.38 20.57
CA LEU A 19 -3.10 30.68 20.29
C LEU A 19 -3.97 29.76 21.18
N LEU A 20 -3.77 29.88 22.48
CA LEU A 20 -4.69 29.47 23.54
C LEU A 20 -4.71 30.61 24.56
N ARG A 21 -5.43 31.68 24.24
CA ARG A 21 -6.00 32.63 25.20
C ARG A 21 -7.11 33.38 24.46
N GLY A 22 -8.33 33.19 24.94
CA GLY A 22 -9.50 33.84 24.41
C GLY A 22 -9.47 35.34 24.69
N ASP A 23 -10.01 36.08 23.73
CA ASP A 23 -10.82 37.28 23.95
C ASP A 23 -11.32 37.75 22.58
N TYR A 24 -12.62 37.64 22.33
CA TYR A 24 -13.29 38.39 21.27
C TYR A 24 -14.65 38.86 21.79
N GLY A 25 -14.67 40.10 22.29
CA GLY A 25 -15.88 40.90 22.35
C GLY A 25 -16.12 41.55 20.99
N SER A 26 -17.17 41.11 20.30
CA SER A 26 -17.95 41.83 19.27
C SER A 26 -19.10 40.92 18.82
N PRO A 27 -20.35 41.41 18.67
CA PRO A 27 -21.48 40.56 18.32
C PRO A 27 -21.39 40.09 16.87
N LEU A 28 -21.62 38.79 16.65
CA LEU A 28 -21.72 38.20 15.32
C LEU A 28 -23.02 38.66 14.62
N PRO A 29 -23.02 38.81 13.28
CA PRO A 29 -24.23 39.13 12.51
C PRO A 29 -25.29 38.03 12.64
N VAL A 30 -26.56 38.46 12.67
CA VAL A 30 -27.76 37.64 12.90
C VAL A 30 -27.91 36.46 11.93
N ASP A 31 -27.26 36.53 10.76
CA ASP A 31 -27.32 35.47 9.73
C ASP A 31 -26.51 34.20 10.08
N THR A 32 -25.62 34.26 11.08
CA THR A 32 -24.80 33.11 11.48
C THR A 32 -25.54 32.13 12.40
N LEU A 33 -26.61 32.58 13.07
CA LEU A 33 -27.39 31.76 14.00
C LEU A 33 -28.41 30.86 13.27
N GLU A 34 -28.96 31.29 12.13
CA GLU A 34 -29.84 30.43 11.33
C GLU A 34 -29.08 29.27 10.65
N LEU A 35 -27.81 29.47 10.28
CA LEU A 35 -26.99 28.41 9.69
C LEU A 35 -26.59 27.33 10.73
N LEU A 36 -26.45 27.72 11.99
CA LEU A 36 -26.25 26.78 13.10
C LEU A 36 -27.55 26.04 13.47
N ALA A 37 -28.71 26.70 13.38
CA ALA A 37 -30.01 26.07 13.61
C ALA A 37 -30.44 25.10 12.49
N ALA A 38 -30.03 25.34 11.24
CA ALA A 38 -30.30 24.44 10.13
C ALA A 38 -29.49 23.12 10.21
N ARG A 39 -28.32 23.14 10.87
CA ARG A 39 -27.47 21.96 11.07
C ARG A 39 -28.07 20.94 12.03
N GLU A 40 -28.95 21.35 12.95
CA GLU A 40 -29.60 20.44 13.91
C GLU A 40 -30.89 19.79 13.38
N ARG A 41 -31.37 20.15 12.18
CA ARG A 41 -32.63 19.62 11.60
C ARG A 41 -32.47 18.49 10.60
N LEU A 42 -31.25 18.01 10.35
CA LEU A 42 -31.01 16.83 9.51
C LEU A 42 -30.35 15.72 10.35
N TRP A 43 -31.22 14.82 10.84
CA TRP A 43 -30.93 13.54 11.50
C TRP A 43 -30.31 13.60 12.91
N PRO A 44 -30.98 13.06 13.95
CA PRO A 44 -30.38 12.95 15.27
C PRO A 44 -29.26 11.90 15.23
N LEU A 45 -28.02 12.35 15.42
CA LEU A 45 -26.92 11.45 15.77
C LEU A 45 -27.18 10.88 17.18
N PRO A 46 -27.04 9.56 17.41
CA PRO A 46 -27.10 9.03 18.77
C PRO A 46 -25.95 9.59 19.60
N SER A 47 -26.28 10.46 20.54
CA SER A 47 -25.39 10.95 21.58
C SER A 47 -25.10 9.81 22.56
N GLY A 48 -23.97 9.12 22.39
CA GLY A 48 -23.68 7.99 23.27
C GLY A 48 -22.39 7.23 23.05
N HIS A 49 -21.31 7.84 22.52
CA HIS A 49 -19.99 7.21 22.59
C HIS A 49 -18.93 8.23 23.00
N THR A 50 -18.62 8.22 24.30
CA THR A 50 -17.39 8.79 24.86
C THR A 50 -16.21 8.15 24.13
N PHE A 51 -15.49 8.94 23.33
CA PHE A 51 -14.21 8.53 22.76
C PHE A 51 -13.24 8.24 23.90
N SER A 52 -12.84 6.98 24.04
CA SER A 52 -11.81 6.59 24.99
C SER A 52 -10.43 6.92 24.41
N PRO A 53 -9.62 7.77 25.06
CA PRO A 53 -8.32 8.18 24.53
C PRO A 53 -7.21 7.32 25.15
N ALA A 54 -7.02 6.08 24.68
CA ALA A 54 -5.79 5.30 24.91
C ALA A 54 -5.79 4.00 24.08
N MET A 55 -5.12 4.05 22.92
CA MET A 55 -4.15 3.10 22.32
C MET A 55 -4.35 1.56 22.39
N PRO A 56 -3.72 0.73 21.50
CA PRO A 56 -2.55 1.09 20.68
C PRO A 56 -2.54 0.57 19.23
N SER A 57 -1.57 1.10 18.49
CA SER A 57 -0.59 0.46 17.59
C SER A 57 -0.38 -1.08 17.58
N ALA A 58 -1.17 -1.89 18.30
CA ALA A 58 -1.17 -3.35 18.23
C ALA A 58 -1.65 -3.86 16.86
N ALA A 59 -2.47 -3.09 16.14
CA ALA A 59 -2.91 -3.44 14.81
C ALA A 59 -1.79 -3.39 13.76
N LEU A 60 -0.86 -2.47 13.96
CA LEU A 60 0.35 -2.34 13.16
C LEU A 60 1.34 -3.47 13.46
N VAL A 61 1.45 -3.87 14.74
CA VAL A 61 2.15 -5.09 15.13
C VAL A 61 1.43 -6.30 14.53
N GLY A 62 0.10 -6.39 14.50
CA GLY A 62 -0.60 -7.52 13.88
C GLY A 62 -0.30 -7.71 12.40
N LEU A 63 -0.38 -6.65 11.58
CA LEU A 63 -0.08 -6.71 10.15
C LEU A 63 1.42 -6.91 9.88
N VAL A 64 2.30 -6.19 10.61
CA VAL A 64 3.75 -6.36 10.51
C VAL A 64 4.21 -7.69 11.09
N THR A 65 3.55 -8.26 12.10
CA THR A 65 3.84 -9.55 12.76
C THR A 65 3.31 -10.71 11.94
N VAL A 66 2.11 -10.65 11.37
CA VAL A 66 1.65 -11.65 10.39
C VAL A 66 2.56 -11.65 9.14
N LEU A 67 3.11 -10.49 8.76
CA LEU A 67 4.14 -10.39 7.72
C LEU A 67 5.59 -10.69 8.16
N THR A 68 6.01 -10.46 9.41
CA THR A 68 7.36 -10.81 9.90
C THR A 68 7.45 -12.28 10.29
N VAL A 69 6.34 -12.90 10.71
CA VAL A 69 6.22 -14.35 10.89
C VAL A 69 6.47 -15.08 9.55
N ARG A 70 6.17 -14.46 8.39
CA ARG A 70 6.58 -14.97 7.07
C ARG A 70 8.08 -14.92 6.79
N VAL A 71 8.84 -14.03 7.43
CA VAL A 71 10.29 -13.90 7.16
C VAL A 71 11.11 -14.74 8.14
N GLY A 72 10.69 -14.86 9.40
CA GLY A 72 11.36 -15.69 10.40
C GLY A 72 11.20 -17.20 10.16
N LEU A 73 9.99 -17.66 9.80
CA LEU A 73 9.73 -19.09 9.58
C LEU A 73 10.15 -19.59 8.19
N ALA A 74 10.43 -18.70 7.24
CA ALA A 74 10.98 -19.07 5.94
C ALA A 74 12.46 -19.51 6.01
N GLN A 75 13.12 -19.42 7.17
CA GLN A 75 14.56 -19.66 7.29
C GLN A 75 14.94 -20.97 7.97
N HIS A 76 14.01 -21.71 8.59
CA HIS A 76 14.34 -22.95 9.30
C HIS A 76 13.45 -24.13 8.90
N VAL A 77 13.85 -24.81 7.83
CA VAL A 77 13.86 -26.28 7.83
C VAL A 77 15.29 -26.69 7.48
N PRO A 78 16.04 -27.32 8.40
CA PRO A 78 17.38 -27.81 8.09
C PRO A 78 17.30 -28.84 6.96
N PRO A 79 18.28 -28.90 6.05
CA PRO A 79 18.37 -29.96 5.06
C PRO A 79 18.88 -31.23 5.75
N SER A 80 18.03 -31.93 6.48
CA SER A 80 18.37 -33.25 7.00
C SER A 80 17.14 -33.98 7.52
N PHE A 81 16.48 -34.72 6.63
CA PHE A 81 16.08 -36.10 6.86
C PHE A 81 16.27 -36.86 5.54
N THR A 82 17.53 -37.00 5.15
CA THR A 82 17.98 -38.19 4.43
C THR A 82 18.05 -39.33 5.45
N SER A 83 17.14 -40.28 5.32
CA SER A 83 17.26 -41.63 5.83
C SER A 83 16.66 -42.47 4.71
N GLY A 84 17.50 -43.05 3.83
CA GLY A 84 18.14 -44.34 4.05
C GLY A 84 17.11 -45.43 3.70
N SER A 85 17.37 -46.50 2.96
CA SER A 85 18.58 -47.09 2.41
C SER A 85 18.09 -48.12 1.39
N ALA A 86 18.84 -48.35 0.31
CA ALA A 86 19.05 -49.69 -0.23
C ALA A 86 20.23 -49.66 -1.21
N LEU A 87 21.35 -50.18 -0.72
CA LEU A 87 22.49 -50.65 -1.49
C LEU A 87 22.07 -51.83 -2.37
N ALA A 88 22.51 -51.85 -3.62
CA ALA A 88 23.00 -53.07 -4.26
C ALA A 88 24.03 -52.67 -5.33
N ALA A 89 25.22 -53.23 -5.17
CA ALA A 89 26.35 -53.11 -6.08
C ALA A 89 26.12 -53.95 -7.34
N GLU A 90 26.62 -53.49 -8.48
CA GLU A 90 27.61 -54.19 -9.32
C GLU A 90 27.91 -53.37 -10.60
N SER A 91 29.14 -53.49 -11.09
CA SER A 91 29.66 -53.03 -12.38
C SER A 91 30.38 -54.21 -13.03
N PRO A 92 30.79 -54.18 -14.32
CA PRO A 92 30.24 -53.48 -15.49
C PRO A 92 30.04 -54.47 -16.68
N SER A 93 29.26 -54.11 -17.70
CA SER A 93 29.41 -54.72 -19.03
C SER A 93 28.94 -53.78 -20.15
N ALA A 94 29.72 -53.77 -21.23
CA ALA A 94 29.59 -52.91 -22.39
C ALA A 94 28.53 -53.42 -23.38
N ALA A 95 27.87 -52.48 -24.05
CA ALA A 95 27.45 -52.48 -25.46
C ALA A 95 25.99 -52.07 -25.71
N ALA A 96 25.90 -51.02 -26.52
CA ALA A 96 24.85 -50.64 -27.48
C ALA A 96 23.61 -49.86 -26.99
N PRO A 97 23.11 -48.94 -27.84
CA PRO A 97 22.22 -47.86 -27.45
C PRO A 97 20.77 -48.17 -27.82
N ASN A 98 19.81 -47.96 -26.92
CA ASN A 98 18.61 -47.21 -27.25
C ASN A 98 17.66 -46.97 -26.06
N THR A 99 17.01 -45.81 -26.16
CA THR A 99 15.64 -45.51 -25.73
C THR A 99 15.30 -45.54 -24.24
N GLY A 100 14.86 -44.37 -23.76
CA GLY A 100 13.70 -44.33 -22.88
C GLY A 100 13.98 -44.25 -21.39
N SER A 101 14.59 -43.17 -20.94
CA SER A 101 14.11 -42.45 -19.75
C SER A 101 14.84 -41.12 -19.67
N GLN A 102 14.30 -40.11 -20.36
CA GLN A 102 14.50 -38.76 -19.87
C GLN A 102 13.98 -38.79 -18.44
N GLY A 103 14.91 -38.67 -17.49
CA GLY A 103 14.58 -38.41 -16.10
C GLY A 103 13.59 -37.27 -16.12
N GLN A 104 12.35 -37.57 -15.74
CA GLN A 104 11.36 -36.56 -15.43
C GLN A 104 12.04 -35.73 -14.34
N SER A 105 12.57 -34.58 -14.73
CA SER A 105 13.01 -33.55 -13.83
C SER A 105 11.81 -33.29 -12.94
N ALA A 106 11.87 -33.81 -11.71
CA ALA A 106 10.82 -33.70 -10.74
C ALA A 106 10.53 -32.20 -10.59
N GLY A 107 9.45 -31.75 -11.25
CA GLY A 107 9.00 -30.37 -11.13
C GLY A 107 8.86 -30.06 -9.64
N PRO A 108 9.11 -28.81 -9.21
CA PRO A 108 9.11 -28.44 -7.81
C PRO A 108 7.84 -28.99 -7.14
N ARG A 109 8.03 -29.95 -6.23
CA ARG A 109 6.96 -30.70 -5.59
C ARG A 109 6.09 -29.70 -4.82
N ARG A 110 4.85 -29.51 -5.25
CA ARG A 110 3.89 -28.59 -4.59
C ARG A 110 3.78 -28.97 -3.12
N SER A 111 4.15 -28.06 -2.22
CA SER A 111 4.03 -28.29 -0.79
C SER A 111 2.62 -27.90 -0.35
N THR A 112 1.74 -28.90 -0.21
CA THR A 112 0.35 -28.70 0.26
C THR A 112 0.31 -27.92 1.58
N LEU A 113 1.27 -28.17 2.48
CA LEU A 113 1.39 -27.43 3.74
C LEU A 113 1.60 -25.93 3.51
N ARG A 114 2.50 -25.52 2.59
CA ARG A 114 2.73 -24.09 2.32
C ARG A 114 1.49 -23.43 1.73
N LEU A 115 0.72 -24.12 0.89
CA LEU A 115 -0.55 -23.61 0.39
C LEU A 115 -1.57 -23.39 1.51
N TRP A 116 -1.70 -24.34 2.44
CA TRP A 116 -2.57 -24.17 3.62
C TRP A 116 -2.11 -23.03 4.52
N VAL A 117 -0.81 -22.87 4.72
CA VAL A 117 -0.25 -21.72 5.46
C VAL A 117 -0.58 -20.40 4.74
N VAL A 118 -0.45 -20.35 3.41
CA VAL A 118 -0.81 -19.15 2.65
C VAL A 118 -2.30 -18.83 2.83
N GLY A 119 -3.19 -19.80 2.61
CA GLY A 119 -4.62 -19.60 2.76
C GLY A 119 -5.03 -19.20 4.18
N GLY A 120 -4.47 -19.86 5.21
CA GLY A 120 -4.73 -19.52 6.60
C GLY A 120 -4.29 -18.11 6.98
N VAL A 121 -3.11 -17.69 6.52
CA VAL A 121 -2.60 -16.32 6.73
C VAL A 121 -3.50 -15.29 6.03
N GLN A 122 -3.97 -15.57 4.82
CA GLN A 122 -4.87 -14.66 4.09
C GLN A 122 -6.21 -14.49 4.83
N VAL A 123 -6.84 -15.58 5.25
CA VAL A 123 -8.12 -15.52 5.98
C VAL A 123 -7.97 -14.77 7.31
N ALA A 124 -6.93 -15.08 8.09
CA ALA A 124 -6.67 -14.40 9.36
C ALA A 124 -6.36 -12.91 9.16
N GLY A 125 -5.54 -12.58 8.16
CA GLY A 125 -5.20 -11.21 7.80
C GLY A 125 -6.41 -10.42 7.33
N ALA A 126 -7.25 -10.99 6.46
CA ALA A 126 -8.46 -10.34 5.97
C ALA A 126 -9.47 -10.07 7.10
N ALA A 127 -9.69 -11.05 7.99
CA ALA A 127 -10.56 -10.87 9.15
C ALA A 127 -10.04 -9.78 10.10
N PHE A 128 -8.72 -9.73 10.30
CA PHE A 128 -8.07 -8.71 11.09
C PHE A 128 -8.24 -7.30 10.48
N VAL A 129 -7.89 -7.14 9.21
CA VAL A 129 -8.03 -5.86 8.47
C VAL A 129 -9.48 -5.40 8.44
N TYR A 130 -10.42 -6.31 8.20
CA TYR A 130 -11.84 -6.02 8.25
C TYR A 130 -12.26 -5.44 9.61
N GLY A 131 -11.85 -6.07 10.71
CA GLY A 131 -12.15 -5.59 12.06
C GLY A 131 -11.60 -4.19 12.33
N GLU A 132 -10.37 -3.91 11.89
CA GLU A 132 -9.76 -2.59 12.05
C GLU A 132 -10.39 -1.52 11.16
N ALA A 133 -10.76 -1.86 9.93
CA ALA A 133 -11.48 -0.97 9.02
C ALA A 133 -12.82 -0.53 9.62
N GLN A 134 -13.61 -1.47 10.14
CA GLN A 134 -14.89 -1.18 10.80
C GLN A 134 -14.72 -0.29 12.05
N ARG A 135 -13.64 -0.49 12.81
CA ARG A 135 -13.31 0.35 13.99
C ARG A 135 -12.88 1.76 13.60
N THR A 136 -12.12 1.88 12.51
CA THR A 136 -11.48 3.13 12.11
C THR A 136 -12.43 4.02 11.32
N TRP A 137 -13.17 3.44 10.37
CA TRP A 137 -13.98 4.18 9.41
C TRP A 137 -15.50 4.03 9.61
N GLY A 138 -15.89 3.33 10.67
CA GLY A 138 -17.28 3.13 11.03
C GLY A 138 -17.86 1.83 10.49
N TYR A 139 -19.01 1.45 11.06
CA TYR A 139 -19.61 0.16 10.78
C TYR A 139 -20.50 0.15 9.55
N SER A 140 -20.32 -0.86 8.69
CA SER A 140 -21.14 -1.12 7.49
C SER A 140 -22.50 -1.71 7.87
N ARG A 141 -23.42 -0.88 8.38
CA ARG A 141 -24.76 -1.27 8.88
C ARG A 141 -25.92 -0.53 8.20
N GLY A 142 -25.61 0.35 7.25
CA GLY A 142 -26.57 1.12 6.49
C GLY A 142 -27.24 0.33 5.36
N ARG A 143 -27.97 1.04 4.50
CA ARG A 143 -28.48 0.50 3.24
C ARG A 143 -27.42 0.70 2.16
N PHE A 144 -27.39 -0.18 1.17
CA PHE A 144 -26.54 -0.02 0.00
C PHE A 144 -26.79 1.33 -0.65
N HIS A 145 -25.73 2.11 -0.86
CA HIS A 145 -25.78 3.36 -1.62
C HIS A 145 -24.46 3.60 -2.36
N VAL A 146 -24.55 4.37 -3.44
CA VAL A 146 -23.42 4.72 -4.32
C VAL A 146 -23.09 6.19 -4.08
N LYS A 147 -21.80 6.49 -3.88
CA LYS A 147 -21.27 7.84 -3.71
C LYS A 147 -20.75 8.38 -5.04
N ASN A 148 -20.87 9.69 -5.25
CA ASN A 148 -20.14 10.38 -6.31
C ASN A 148 -18.92 11.05 -5.70
N ASP A 149 -17.80 10.34 -5.72
CA ASP A 149 -16.49 10.70 -5.17
C ASP A 149 -15.66 11.59 -6.05
N TRP A 150 -15.66 11.32 -7.36
CA TRP A 150 -14.70 11.90 -8.31
C TRP A 150 -14.51 13.42 -8.19
N THR A 151 -15.57 14.14 -7.80
CA THR A 151 -15.55 15.58 -7.48
C THR A 151 -16.19 15.93 -6.13
N GLY A 152 -16.76 14.97 -5.39
CA GLY A 152 -17.72 15.22 -4.32
C GLY A 152 -17.22 15.00 -2.89
N ASP A 153 -16.10 14.30 -2.68
CA ASP A 153 -15.71 13.81 -1.35
C ASP A 153 -14.73 14.71 -0.58
N THR A 154 -14.32 15.85 -1.18
CA THR A 154 -13.31 16.80 -0.68
C THR A 154 -11.93 16.17 -0.45
N LEU A 155 -11.61 15.03 -1.06
CA LEU A 155 -10.30 14.39 -0.97
C LEU A 155 -9.45 14.63 -2.22
N SER A 156 -9.96 15.36 -3.22
CA SER A 156 -9.20 15.78 -4.42
C SER A 156 -8.35 14.66 -5.04
N GLN A 157 -8.93 13.46 -5.15
CA GLN A 157 -8.30 12.24 -5.68
C GLN A 157 -7.27 11.54 -4.77
N ALA A 158 -7.12 11.95 -3.51
CA ALA A 158 -6.24 11.27 -2.57
C ALA A 158 -6.75 9.86 -2.21
N ASP A 159 -8.07 9.67 -2.13
CA ASP A 159 -8.69 8.37 -1.86
C ASP A 159 -8.39 7.42 -3.03
N GLU A 160 -8.71 7.85 -4.25
CA GLU A 160 -8.45 7.14 -5.49
C GLU A 160 -6.99 6.75 -5.67
N MET A 161 -6.04 7.64 -5.36
CA MET A 161 -4.62 7.30 -5.42
C MET A 161 -4.24 6.21 -4.41
N SER A 162 -4.89 6.19 -3.24
CA SER A 162 -4.69 5.15 -2.23
C SER A 162 -5.25 3.80 -2.70
N HIS A 163 -6.43 3.79 -3.33
CA HIS A 163 -7.04 2.62 -3.96
C HIS A 163 -6.12 2.01 -5.03
N LEU A 164 -5.58 2.85 -5.92
CA LEU A 164 -4.61 2.41 -6.93
C LEU A 164 -3.32 1.88 -6.31
N PHE A 165 -2.79 2.53 -5.27
CA PHE A 165 -1.60 2.07 -4.56
C PHE A 165 -1.83 0.70 -3.89
N PHE A 166 -2.97 0.52 -3.21
CA PHE A 166 -3.29 -0.74 -2.55
C PHE A 166 -3.56 -1.86 -3.55
N GLY A 167 -4.34 -1.62 -4.62
CA GLY A 167 -4.55 -2.59 -5.69
C GLY A 167 -3.24 -3.06 -6.33
N TYR A 168 -2.30 -2.14 -6.57
CA TYR A 168 -0.96 -2.44 -7.08
C TYR A 168 -0.15 -3.30 -6.10
N THR A 169 -0.12 -2.88 -4.83
CA THR A 169 0.72 -3.49 -3.80
C THR A 169 0.20 -4.87 -3.41
N LEU A 170 -1.11 -5.02 -3.19
CA LEU A 170 -1.75 -6.30 -2.85
C LEU A 170 -1.55 -7.33 -3.97
N THR A 171 -1.68 -6.92 -5.24
CA THR A 171 -1.41 -7.83 -6.37
C THR A 171 0.00 -8.43 -6.30
N ARG A 172 1.02 -7.60 -6.03
CA ARG A 172 2.41 -8.05 -5.91
C ARG A 172 2.62 -8.92 -4.67
N VAL A 173 2.06 -8.52 -3.54
CA VAL A 173 2.15 -9.26 -2.27
C VAL A 173 1.50 -10.64 -2.42
N TYR A 174 0.24 -10.70 -2.85
CA TYR A 174 -0.48 -11.96 -3.02
C TYR A 174 0.18 -12.87 -4.05
N ALA A 175 0.65 -12.34 -5.18
CA ALA A 175 1.41 -13.12 -6.14
C ALA A 175 2.69 -13.72 -5.53
N GLY A 176 3.42 -12.96 -4.73
CA GLY A 176 4.57 -13.46 -3.98
C GLY A 176 4.19 -14.54 -2.97
N MET A 177 3.08 -14.38 -2.26
CA MET A 177 2.58 -15.35 -1.28
C MET A 177 2.23 -16.69 -1.93
N TRP A 178 1.53 -16.66 -3.06
CA TRP A 178 1.16 -17.84 -3.84
C TRP A 178 2.37 -18.51 -4.50
N GLY A 179 3.32 -17.73 -4.99
CA GLY A 179 4.59 -18.23 -5.52
C GLY A 179 5.38 -18.98 -4.44
N TRP A 180 5.48 -18.42 -3.23
CA TRP A 180 6.08 -19.10 -2.07
C TRP A 180 5.33 -20.38 -1.69
N GLY A 181 4.00 -20.37 -1.82
CA GLY A 181 3.13 -21.55 -1.67
C GLY A 181 3.43 -22.68 -2.67
N GLY A 182 4.23 -22.41 -3.71
CA GLY A 182 4.62 -23.38 -4.75
C GLY A 182 3.78 -23.29 -6.02
N LEU A 183 2.99 -22.22 -6.21
CA LEU A 183 2.37 -21.96 -7.50
C LEU A 183 3.42 -21.49 -8.52
N GLN A 184 3.27 -21.94 -9.77
CA GLN A 184 4.11 -21.47 -10.87
C GLN A 184 3.91 -19.96 -11.08
N ALA A 185 4.94 -19.27 -11.57
CA ALA A 185 4.94 -17.81 -11.66
C ALA A 185 3.71 -17.24 -12.37
N LYS A 186 3.29 -17.81 -13.51
CA LYS A 186 2.08 -17.35 -14.24
C LYS A 186 0.82 -17.50 -13.37
N SER A 187 0.62 -18.67 -12.76
CA SER A 187 -0.53 -18.93 -11.88
C SER A 187 -0.51 -18.03 -10.65
N ALA A 188 0.64 -17.86 -10.01
CA ALA A 188 0.78 -17.02 -8.83
C ALA A 188 0.40 -15.56 -9.11
N ARG A 189 0.85 -15.00 -10.25
CA ARG A 189 0.46 -13.64 -10.69
C ARG A 189 -1.04 -13.53 -10.93
N SER A 190 -1.64 -14.47 -11.66
CA SER A 190 -3.07 -14.45 -11.96
C SER A 190 -3.92 -14.59 -10.69
N VAL A 191 -3.59 -15.54 -9.81
CA VAL A 191 -4.30 -15.73 -8.54
C VAL A 191 -4.12 -14.51 -7.64
N GLY A 192 -2.91 -13.95 -7.54
CA GLY A 192 -2.67 -12.74 -6.76
C GLY A 192 -3.44 -11.51 -7.27
N ALA A 193 -3.55 -11.35 -8.59
CA ALA A 193 -4.35 -10.27 -9.18
C ALA A 193 -5.86 -10.45 -8.92
N VAL A 194 -6.38 -11.68 -9.07
CA VAL A 194 -7.78 -12.00 -8.77
C VAL A 194 -8.09 -11.77 -7.29
N GLU A 195 -7.22 -12.24 -6.40
CA GLU A 195 -7.41 -12.05 -4.95
C GLU A 195 -7.33 -10.57 -4.55
N SER A 196 -6.45 -9.78 -5.20
CA SER A 196 -6.38 -8.33 -5.00
C SER A 196 -7.66 -7.65 -5.46
N ALA A 197 -8.14 -7.97 -6.66
CA ALA A 197 -9.41 -7.46 -7.17
C ALA A 197 -10.59 -7.80 -6.25
N VAL A 198 -10.70 -9.04 -5.78
CA VAL A 198 -11.74 -9.44 -4.82
C VAL A 198 -11.61 -8.67 -3.50
N THR A 199 -10.39 -8.52 -2.98
CA THR A 199 -10.14 -7.77 -1.73
C THR A 199 -10.61 -6.33 -1.87
N MET A 200 -10.22 -5.63 -2.94
CA MET A 200 -10.60 -4.24 -3.16
C MET A 200 -12.11 -4.09 -3.44
N THR A 201 -12.71 -4.98 -4.24
CA THR A 201 -14.18 -4.99 -4.43
C THR A 201 -14.94 -5.19 -3.11
N LEU A 202 -14.43 -6.01 -2.19
CA LEU A 202 -15.05 -6.18 -0.89
C LEU A 202 -14.97 -4.91 -0.04
N VAL A 203 -13.89 -4.13 -0.14
CA VAL A 203 -13.79 -2.80 0.50
C VAL A 203 -14.91 -1.90 -0.01
N GLU A 204 -15.06 -1.76 -1.33
CA GLU A 204 -16.14 -0.94 -1.91
C GLU A 204 -17.54 -1.40 -1.55
N VAL A 205 -17.76 -2.72 -1.47
CA VAL A 205 -19.03 -3.27 -1.00
C VAL A 205 -19.26 -2.92 0.47
N MET A 206 -18.23 -2.96 1.31
CA MET A 206 -18.35 -2.55 2.71
C MET A 206 -18.68 -1.07 2.82
N ASP A 207 -18.07 -0.23 1.98
CA ASP A 207 -18.34 1.21 1.96
C ASP A 207 -19.74 1.51 1.44
N ALA A 208 -20.26 0.70 0.51
CA ALA A 208 -21.65 0.76 0.06
C ALA A 208 -22.67 0.66 1.20
N PHE A 209 -22.36 -0.12 2.25
CA PHE A 209 -23.19 -0.26 3.45
C PHE A 209 -22.74 0.66 4.60
N ASN A 210 -21.67 1.43 4.44
CA ASN A 210 -21.27 2.44 5.41
C ASN A 210 -22.12 3.71 5.22
N PRO A 211 -22.82 4.23 6.25
CA PRO A 211 -23.68 5.40 6.12
C PRO A 211 -22.97 6.69 5.66
N VAL A 212 -21.64 6.77 5.78
CA VAL A 212 -20.84 7.95 5.46
C VAL A 212 -20.09 7.82 4.13
N GLN A 213 -19.61 6.61 3.80
CA GLN A 213 -18.78 6.41 2.61
C GLN A 213 -19.62 6.19 1.35
N GLY A 214 -20.33 5.07 1.25
CA GLY A 214 -20.98 4.65 0.01
C GLY A 214 -20.00 4.01 -0.98
N LEU A 215 -20.53 3.27 -1.95
CA LEU A 215 -19.71 2.64 -2.99
C LEU A 215 -19.16 3.71 -3.90
N GLY A 216 -17.83 3.76 -4.05
CA GLY A 216 -17.16 4.70 -4.91
C GLY A 216 -16.98 4.17 -6.33
N ILE A 217 -17.54 4.86 -7.33
CA ILE A 217 -17.28 4.45 -8.72
C ILE A 217 -15.85 4.84 -9.12
N SER A 218 -15.34 5.98 -8.65
CA SER A 218 -13.94 6.35 -8.89
C SER A 218 -13.02 5.37 -8.17
N ASP A 219 -13.30 5.06 -6.91
CA ASP A 219 -12.50 4.14 -6.09
C ASP A 219 -12.41 2.75 -6.74
N LEU A 220 -13.55 2.19 -7.17
CA LEU A 220 -13.57 0.90 -7.88
C LEU A 220 -12.76 0.93 -9.19
N VAL A 221 -12.79 2.04 -9.93
CA VAL A 221 -11.95 2.19 -11.15
C VAL A 221 -10.46 2.20 -10.77
N PHE A 222 -10.09 2.92 -9.72
CA PHE A 222 -8.70 3.01 -9.26
C PHE A 222 -8.20 1.71 -8.64
N ASP A 223 -9.06 0.94 -7.98
CA ASP A 223 -8.77 -0.43 -7.53
C ASP A 223 -8.32 -1.32 -8.68
N TYR A 224 -9.15 -1.41 -9.73
CA TYR A 224 -8.85 -2.23 -10.89
C TYR A 224 -7.66 -1.68 -11.68
N ALA A 225 -7.48 -0.36 -11.75
CA ALA A 225 -6.30 0.25 -12.33
C ALA A 225 -5.01 -0.15 -11.57
N GLY A 226 -5.07 -0.12 -10.23
CA GLY A 226 -4.01 -0.60 -9.36
C GLY A 226 -3.68 -2.07 -9.58
N VAL A 227 -4.71 -2.94 -9.59
CA VAL A 227 -4.55 -4.37 -9.88
C VAL A 227 -3.91 -4.59 -11.25
N GLY A 228 -4.38 -3.88 -12.27
CA GLY A 228 -3.85 -3.92 -13.63
C GLY A 228 -2.38 -3.50 -13.68
N ALA A 229 -2.01 -2.40 -13.01
CA ALA A 229 -0.63 -1.96 -12.89
C ALA A 229 0.24 -2.99 -12.14
N GLY A 230 -0.29 -3.61 -11.08
CA GLY A 230 0.37 -4.68 -10.33
C GLY A 230 0.68 -5.87 -11.25
N LEU A 231 -0.32 -6.35 -11.99
CA LEU A 231 -0.17 -7.43 -12.95
C LEU A 231 0.80 -7.09 -14.08
N LEU A 232 0.76 -5.84 -14.59
CA LEU A 232 1.68 -5.34 -15.59
C LEU A 232 3.12 -5.38 -15.08
N SER A 233 3.37 -4.91 -13.85
CA SER A 233 4.72 -4.91 -13.25
C SER A 233 5.28 -6.31 -13.05
N LEU A 234 4.42 -7.31 -12.77
CA LEU A 234 4.82 -8.71 -12.61
C LEU A 234 5.02 -9.41 -13.96
N SER A 235 4.31 -8.98 -15.00
CA SER A 235 4.33 -9.61 -16.33
C SER A 235 5.42 -9.02 -17.23
N HIS A 236 5.69 -7.73 -17.07
CA HIS A 236 6.72 -6.98 -17.76
C HIS A 236 7.58 -6.27 -16.70
N PRO A 237 8.45 -7.02 -16.01
CA PRO A 237 9.33 -6.43 -15.00
C PRO A 237 10.14 -5.30 -15.62
N GLY A 238 9.98 -4.12 -15.04
CA GLY A 238 10.72 -2.93 -15.43
C GLY A 238 11.18 -2.19 -14.19
N ASP A 239 12.02 -1.19 -14.40
CA ASP A 239 12.50 -0.32 -13.32
C ASP A 239 11.48 0.76 -12.95
N TRP A 240 10.19 0.40 -12.89
CA TRP A 240 9.13 1.33 -12.53
C TRP A 240 8.30 0.74 -11.39
N GLY A 241 7.60 1.60 -10.67
CA GLY A 241 6.69 1.15 -9.64
C GLY A 241 5.81 2.26 -9.09
N ILE A 242 4.71 1.84 -8.46
CA ILE A 242 3.84 2.71 -7.69
C ILE A 242 4.26 2.62 -6.22
N ARG A 243 4.46 3.76 -5.59
CA ARG A 243 5.04 3.89 -4.24
C ARG A 243 4.30 4.95 -3.43
N THR A 244 4.59 5.04 -2.15
CA THR A 244 4.07 6.08 -1.25
C THR A 244 5.19 6.68 -0.39
N SER A 245 4.99 7.89 0.11
CA SER A 245 5.87 8.53 1.10
C SER A 245 5.09 9.49 1.98
N ALA A 246 5.54 9.73 3.21
CA ALA A 246 5.02 10.81 4.03
C ALA A 246 5.56 12.18 3.57
N LYS A 247 4.75 13.25 3.67
CA LYS A 247 5.15 14.64 3.39
C LYS A 247 6.00 15.27 4.48
N GLY A 248 5.84 14.81 5.72
CA GLY A 248 6.47 15.38 6.91
C GLY A 248 7.43 14.43 7.60
N VAL A 249 8.21 14.99 8.53
CA VAL A 249 9.16 14.25 9.39
C VAL A 249 8.48 13.57 10.59
N GLY A 250 7.17 13.83 10.79
CA GLY A 250 6.37 13.19 11.82
C GLY A 250 5.96 11.77 11.43
N LEU A 251 5.62 10.94 12.42
CA LEU A 251 5.04 9.61 12.19
C LEU A 251 3.65 9.78 11.57
N ALA A 252 3.59 9.81 10.24
CA ALA A 252 2.34 9.71 9.51
C ALA A 252 1.62 8.43 9.94
N GLN A 253 0.31 8.53 10.18
CA GLN A 253 -0.46 7.34 10.51
C GLN A 253 -0.52 6.44 9.27
N PRO A 254 -0.20 5.15 9.39
CA PRO A 254 -0.12 4.22 8.26
C PRO A 254 -1.46 4.07 7.52
N PHE A 255 -2.58 4.38 8.19
CA PHE A 255 -3.89 4.47 7.60
C PHE A 255 -4.52 5.81 7.97
N SER A 256 -5.04 6.51 6.97
CA SER A 256 -5.76 7.77 7.15
C SER A 256 -7.12 7.49 7.79
N GLN A 257 -7.31 7.93 9.03
CA GLN A 257 -8.59 7.84 9.74
C GLN A 257 -9.44 9.11 9.56
N THR A 258 -8.80 10.19 9.09
CA THR A 258 -9.42 11.49 8.91
C THR A 258 -9.01 12.09 7.58
N LYS A 259 -9.86 12.97 7.02
CA LYS A 259 -9.57 13.73 5.80
C LYS A 259 -8.25 14.50 5.83
N ARG A 260 -7.77 14.89 7.02
CA ARG A 260 -6.50 15.59 7.23
C ARG A 260 -5.30 14.67 7.15
N GLN A 261 -5.44 13.42 7.61
CA GLN A 261 -4.35 12.44 7.53
C GLN A 261 -4.09 11.98 6.09
N TYR A 262 -5.09 12.07 5.18
CA TYR A 262 -4.86 11.88 3.74
C TYR A 262 -3.85 12.88 3.18
N ASP A 263 -3.77 14.09 3.73
CA ASP A 263 -2.84 15.12 3.26
C ASP A 263 -1.38 14.78 3.61
N ASP A 264 -1.13 13.84 4.52
CA ASP A 264 0.20 13.46 4.96
C ASP A 264 0.93 12.56 3.96
N TRP A 265 0.22 12.03 2.96
CA TRP A 265 0.75 11.02 2.03
C TRP A 265 0.94 11.58 0.61
N ILE A 266 2.00 11.11 -0.05
CA ILE A 266 2.23 11.30 -1.48
C ILE A 266 2.25 9.94 -2.14
N PHE A 267 1.45 9.77 -3.18
CA PHE A 267 1.45 8.58 -4.02
C PHE A 267 2.24 8.85 -5.29
N TRP A 268 3.19 7.96 -5.60
CA TRP A 268 4.19 8.15 -6.63
C TRP A 268 4.08 7.12 -7.74
N ALA A 269 4.15 7.58 -8.99
CA ALA A 269 4.67 6.78 -10.09
C ALA A 269 6.18 7.03 -10.19
N THR A 270 6.98 5.98 -10.11
CA THR A 270 8.45 6.08 -10.13
C THR A 270 9.05 5.29 -11.28
N TYR A 271 10.18 5.78 -11.79
CA TYR A 271 11.01 5.12 -12.80
C TYR A 271 12.48 5.30 -12.46
N ARG A 272 13.23 4.20 -12.41
CA ARG A 272 14.68 4.17 -12.21
C ARG A 272 15.38 4.00 -13.55
N PRO A 273 16.07 5.03 -14.04
CA PRO A 273 16.84 4.93 -15.28
C PRO A 273 17.87 3.79 -15.20
N PRO A 274 18.14 3.07 -16.32
CA PRO A 274 19.08 1.96 -16.38
C PRO A 274 20.56 2.41 -16.38
N LEU A 275 20.86 3.46 -15.61
CA LEU A 275 22.19 3.99 -15.43
C LEU A 275 22.99 3.09 -14.46
N ARG A 276 24.28 2.95 -14.72
CA ARG A 276 25.20 2.15 -13.90
C ARG A 276 26.38 3.00 -13.48
N TRP A 277 26.78 2.91 -12.22
CA TRP A 277 28.00 3.53 -11.71
C TRP A 277 29.19 2.60 -11.94
N GLY A 278 30.25 3.10 -12.59
CA GLY A 278 31.47 2.33 -12.88
C GLY A 278 31.51 1.66 -14.26
N GLY A 279 30.73 2.12 -15.24
CA GLY A 279 30.79 1.64 -16.63
C GLY A 279 30.02 0.33 -16.90
N GLY A 280 30.40 -0.39 -17.96
CA GLY A 280 29.65 -1.55 -18.50
C GLY A 280 29.45 -2.75 -17.55
N GLY A 281 30.28 -2.86 -16.51
CA GLY A 281 30.14 -3.85 -15.43
C GLY A 281 29.68 -3.28 -14.09
N GLY A 282 29.35 -1.98 -14.04
CA GLY A 282 29.09 -1.23 -12.82
C GLY A 282 27.84 -1.64 -12.05
N VAL A 283 27.68 -1.15 -10.82
CA VAL A 283 26.46 -1.37 -10.03
C VAL A 283 25.35 -0.45 -10.54
N LYS A 284 24.13 -0.97 -10.64
CA LYS A 284 22.98 -0.15 -11.03
C LYS A 284 22.72 0.91 -9.96
N GLN A 285 22.58 2.16 -10.37
CA GLN A 285 22.32 3.26 -9.45
C GLN A 285 20.93 3.10 -8.79
N PRO A 286 20.74 3.47 -7.51
CA PRO A 286 19.53 3.20 -6.75
C PRO A 286 18.46 4.30 -6.89
N LEU A 287 18.72 5.37 -7.65
CA LEU A 287 17.84 6.54 -7.74
C LEU A 287 16.75 6.35 -8.78
N SER A 288 15.54 6.70 -8.40
CA SER A 288 14.37 6.81 -9.28
C SER A 288 14.02 8.27 -9.47
N LEU A 289 13.44 8.57 -10.63
CA LEU A 289 12.63 9.76 -10.86
C LEU A 289 11.19 9.43 -10.44
N GLY A 290 10.46 10.41 -9.92
CA GLY A 290 9.10 10.25 -9.46
C GLY A 290 8.19 11.40 -9.87
N LEU A 291 6.99 11.05 -10.30
CA LEU A 291 5.83 11.94 -10.42
C LEU A 291 4.85 11.57 -9.32
N GLY A 292 4.55 12.49 -8.42
CA GLY A 292 3.71 12.26 -7.26
C GLY A 292 2.41 13.05 -7.30
N HIS A 293 1.37 12.50 -6.69
CA HIS A 293 0.12 13.19 -6.40
C HIS A 293 -0.14 13.16 -4.90
N SER A 294 -0.65 14.26 -4.37
CA SER A 294 -1.15 14.34 -3.01
C SER A 294 -2.14 15.49 -2.86
N THR A 295 -2.61 15.71 -1.64
CA THR A 295 -3.50 16.83 -1.32
C THR A 295 -3.05 17.57 -0.09
N ARG A 296 -3.46 18.83 0.01
CA ARG A 296 -3.40 19.57 1.28
C ARG A 296 -4.71 20.33 1.50
N ARG A 297 -5.08 20.57 2.75
CA ARG A 297 -6.15 21.54 3.02
C ARG A 297 -5.74 22.97 2.65
N ALA A 298 -6.71 23.70 2.09
CA ALA A 298 -6.66 25.15 1.94
C ALA A 298 -6.70 25.84 3.34
N PRO A 299 -6.46 27.16 3.41
CA PRO A 299 -6.50 27.89 4.69
C PRO A 299 -7.85 27.82 5.42
N ASP A 300 -8.93 27.49 4.71
CA ASP A 300 -10.26 27.25 5.30
C ASP A 300 -10.35 25.96 6.12
N GLY A 301 -9.35 25.06 6.01
CA GLY A 301 -9.33 23.76 6.68
C GLY A 301 -10.30 22.72 6.12
N LEU A 302 -11.11 23.07 5.11
CA LEU A 302 -12.19 22.25 4.57
C LEU A 302 -11.87 21.80 3.14
N SER A 303 -11.43 22.72 2.29
CA SER A 303 -11.21 22.45 0.88
C SER A 303 -9.89 21.71 0.68
N ALA A 304 -9.89 20.60 -0.05
CA ALA A 304 -8.65 19.97 -0.50
C ALA A 304 -8.13 20.67 -1.75
N VAL A 305 -6.82 20.83 -1.80
CA VAL A 305 -6.07 21.40 -2.92
C VAL A 305 -5.10 20.35 -3.41
N ARG A 306 -5.04 20.15 -4.71
CA ARG A 306 -4.18 19.14 -5.34
C ARG A 306 -2.74 19.60 -5.34
N GLU A 307 -1.84 18.66 -5.12
CA GLU A 307 -0.41 18.86 -5.21
C GLU A 307 0.20 17.83 -6.14
N ILE A 308 0.98 18.32 -7.10
CA ILE A 308 1.79 17.49 -7.99
C ILE A 308 3.24 17.62 -7.59
N HIS A 309 3.91 16.49 -7.47
CA HIS A 309 5.29 16.41 -7.03
C HIS A 309 6.18 15.91 -8.16
N PHE A 310 7.35 16.51 -8.30
CA PHE A 310 8.42 15.98 -9.13
C PHE A 310 9.63 15.75 -8.24
N GLY A 311 10.10 14.51 -8.18
CA GLY A 311 11.12 14.13 -7.21
C GLY A 311 12.15 13.16 -7.74
N ILE A 312 13.27 13.12 -7.04
CA ILE A 312 14.29 12.09 -7.14
C ILE A 312 14.41 11.40 -5.78
N GLY A 313 14.58 10.09 -5.78
CA GLY A 313 14.55 9.34 -4.54
C GLY A 313 14.98 7.90 -4.72
N THR A 314 14.83 7.10 -3.68
CA THR A 314 15.20 5.68 -3.67
C THR A 314 14.28 4.92 -2.72
N THR A 315 14.49 3.61 -2.62
CA THR A 315 13.84 2.77 -1.61
C THR A 315 14.91 2.10 -0.76
N LEU A 316 14.54 1.68 0.45
CA LEU A 316 15.48 0.97 1.31
C LEU A 316 16.02 -0.32 0.62
N PRO A 317 15.20 -1.14 -0.06
CA PRO A 317 15.73 -2.27 -0.83
C PRO A 317 16.70 -1.87 -1.94
N ASP A 318 16.48 -0.75 -2.62
CA ASP A 318 17.37 -0.29 -3.68
C ASP A 318 18.76 0.12 -3.16
N VAL A 319 18.82 0.81 -2.01
CA VAL A 319 20.09 1.12 -1.34
C VAL A 319 20.78 -0.15 -0.85
N VAL A 320 20.05 -1.04 -0.17
CA VAL A 320 20.61 -2.29 0.36
C VAL A 320 21.13 -3.18 -0.77
N ARG A 321 20.50 -3.17 -1.95
CA ARG A 321 20.92 -3.96 -3.12
C ARG A 321 22.32 -3.61 -3.60
N MET A 322 22.79 -2.39 -3.35
CA MET A 322 24.15 -1.99 -3.68
C MET A 322 25.21 -2.76 -2.90
N PHE A 323 24.86 -3.23 -1.68
CA PHE A 323 25.79 -3.91 -0.78
C PHE A 323 25.48 -5.41 -0.65
N SER A 324 24.20 -5.78 -0.68
CA SER A 324 23.73 -7.17 -0.56
C SER A 324 22.45 -7.40 -1.35
N PRO A 325 22.53 -7.96 -2.56
CA PRO A 325 21.37 -8.30 -3.37
C PRO A 325 20.42 -9.28 -2.66
N THR A 326 20.98 -10.25 -1.95
CA THR A 326 20.21 -11.24 -1.19
C THR A 326 19.42 -10.61 -0.04
N LEU A 327 20.01 -9.67 0.70
CA LEU A 327 19.29 -8.97 1.76
C LEU A 327 18.20 -8.05 1.18
N ALA A 328 18.50 -7.36 0.07
CA ALA A 328 17.53 -6.51 -0.62
C ALA A 328 16.29 -7.26 -1.08
N GLU A 329 16.45 -8.52 -1.53
CA GLU A 329 15.33 -9.39 -1.86
C GLU A 329 14.47 -9.71 -0.63
N ARG A 330 15.11 -9.99 0.52
CA ARG A 330 14.41 -10.30 1.79
C ARG A 330 13.61 -9.13 2.34
N ILE A 331 14.12 -7.90 2.20
CA ILE A 331 13.42 -6.69 2.63
C ILE A 331 12.61 -6.04 1.51
N GLY A 332 12.45 -6.73 0.37
CA GLY A 332 11.79 -6.20 -0.82
C GLY A 332 10.36 -5.72 -0.61
N ILE A 333 9.72 -6.13 0.49
CA ILE A 333 8.44 -5.56 0.91
C ILE A 333 8.51 -4.06 1.16
N LEU A 334 9.65 -3.53 1.60
CA LEU A 334 9.83 -2.10 1.87
C LEU A 334 10.01 -1.27 0.59
N ASP A 335 9.91 -1.88 -0.60
CA ASP A 335 10.00 -1.20 -1.90
C ASP A 335 8.80 -0.26 -2.16
N PHE A 336 7.73 -0.37 -1.38
CA PHE A 336 6.59 0.54 -1.48
C PHE A 336 6.91 1.95 -0.97
N TYR A 337 7.90 2.12 -0.09
CA TYR A 337 8.18 3.41 0.54
C TYR A 337 9.29 4.17 -0.19
N TYR A 338 8.97 5.39 -0.64
CA TYR A 338 9.85 6.20 -1.47
C TYR A 338 10.55 7.30 -0.64
N LEU A 339 11.83 7.10 -0.37
CA LEU A 339 12.70 8.09 0.28
C LEU A 339 13.11 9.12 -0.77
N ASN A 340 12.59 10.35 -0.67
CA ASN A 340 12.68 11.30 -1.78
C ASN A 340 13.01 12.74 -1.37
N LEU A 341 13.55 13.46 -2.34
CA LEU A 341 13.61 14.92 -2.39
C LEU A 341 12.71 15.36 -3.54
N ASN A 342 11.81 16.31 -3.30
CA ASN A 342 10.84 16.71 -4.31
C ASN A 342 10.54 18.21 -4.34
N LEU A 343 10.11 18.65 -5.52
CA LEU A 343 9.48 19.93 -5.76
C LEU A 343 7.98 19.71 -5.83
N THR A 344 7.21 20.63 -5.24
CA THR A 344 5.74 20.56 -5.18
C THR A 344 5.14 21.73 -5.94
N ALA A 345 4.14 21.44 -6.78
CA ALA A 345 3.29 22.43 -7.43
C ALA A 345 1.84 22.23 -6.96
N THR A 346 1.21 23.32 -6.49
CA THR A 346 -0.20 23.30 -6.07
C THR A 346 -1.10 23.68 -7.25
N LEU A 347 -2.15 22.88 -7.50
CA LEU A 347 -3.16 23.15 -8.52
C LEU A 347 -4.44 23.65 -7.83
N HIS A 348 -4.87 24.85 -8.22
CA HIS A 348 -6.07 25.52 -7.71
C HIS A 348 -7.25 25.34 -8.66
#